data_AF-A0A0Q6AYY9-F1
#
_entry.id   AF-A0A0Q6AYY9-F1
#
_cell.length_a   1.000
_cell.length_b   1.000
_cell.length_c   1.000
_cell.angle_alpha   90.00
_cell.angle_beta   90.00
_cell.angle_gamma   90.00
#
_symmetry.space_group_name_H-M   'P 1'
#
loop_
_entity.id
_entity.type
_entity.pdbx_description
1 polymer ?
#
loop_
_entity_poly.entity_id
_entity_poly.type
_entity_poly.pdbx_seq_one_letter_code
_entity_poly.pdbx_strand_id
1 'polypeptide(L)'
;MRLSVTWTAGDAQHGMQVHDDRLVYVLRDTAGRPTTREIPADSLSTVDYSTVGDRPVITLNEHDGTSTSFPCPRKIARVLYPAIKWLTV
;
A
#
# COMPACT_ATOMS: atom_id res chain seq x y z
N MET A 1 -5.80 7.07 -13.25
CA MET A 1 -4.81 6.17 -12.62
C MET A 1 -3.49 6.90 -12.56
N ARG A 2 -2.98 7.16 -11.36
CA ARG A 2 -1.86 8.08 -11.11
C ARG A 2 -0.54 7.36 -10.82
N LEU A 3 -0.59 6.14 -10.29
CA LEU A 3 0.58 5.32 -10.01
C LEU A 3 0.26 3.82 -10.08
N SER A 4 1.18 3.02 -10.62
CA SER A 4 1.19 1.56 -10.49
C SER A 4 2.56 1.12 -10.03
N VAL A 5 2.62 0.31 -8.99
CA VAL A 5 3.87 -0.29 -8.54
C VAL A 5 3.64 -1.73 -8.13
N THR A 6 4.60 -2.59 -8.45
CA THR A 6 4.66 -3.97 -7.96
C THR A 6 6.01 -4.20 -7.31
N TRP A 7 6.04 -4.97 -6.22
CA TRP A 7 7.28 -5.28 -5.53
C TRP A 7 7.20 -6.63 -4.84
N THR A 8 8.36 -7.16 -4.50
CA THR A 8 8.46 -8.39 -3.71
C THR A 8 8.93 -8.05 -2.30
N ALA A 9 8.34 -8.68 -1.30
CA ALA A 9 8.80 -8.59 0.08
C ALA A 9 8.77 -9.99 0.72
N GLY A 10 9.96 -10.55 0.95
CA GLY A 10 10.08 -11.98 1.27
C GLY A 10 9.63 -12.82 0.07
N ASP A 11 8.76 -13.80 0.31
CA ASP A 11 8.21 -14.68 -0.73
C ASP A 11 6.87 -14.18 -1.30
N ALA A 12 6.38 -13.02 -0.85
CA ALA A 12 5.13 -12.44 -1.30
C ALA A 12 5.35 -11.40 -2.41
N GLN A 13 4.47 -11.39 -3.41
CA GLN A 13 4.42 -10.35 -4.42
C GLN A 13 3.27 -9.40 -4.13
N HIS A 14 3.59 -8.11 -4.10
CA HIS A 14 2.67 -7.02 -3.83
C HIS A 14 2.46 -6.20 -5.09
N GLY A 15 1.28 -5.62 -5.23
CA GLY A 15 0.93 -4.63 -6.24
C GLY A 15 0.06 -3.55 -5.62
N MET A 16 0.30 -2.29 -5.99
CA MET A 16 -0.56 -1.18 -5.62
C MET A 16 -0.83 -0.33 -6.85
N GLN A 17 -2.11 -0.04 -7.09
CA GLN A 17 -2.55 0.99 -8.02
C GLN A 17 -3.18 2.11 -7.22
N VAL A 18 -2.74 3.34 -7.49
CA VAL A 18 -3.27 4.55 -6.86
C VAL A 18 -4.03 5.33 -7.92
N HIS A 19 -5.31 5.53 -7.66
CA HIS A 19 -6.23 6.36 -8.43
C HIS A 19 -6.55 7.62 -7.62
N ASP A 20 -7.27 8.55 -8.23
CA ASP A 20 -7.63 9.79 -7.54
C ASP A 20 -8.78 9.57 -6.52
N ASP A 21 -9.56 8.50 -6.70
CA ASP A 21 -10.76 8.17 -5.92
C ASP A 21 -10.64 6.85 -5.13
N ARG A 22 -9.59 6.05 -5.38
CA ARG A 22 -9.39 4.75 -4.73
C ARG A 22 -7.97 4.21 -4.83
N LEU A 23 -7.70 3.17 -4.04
CA LEU A 23 -6.50 2.35 -4.10
C LEU A 23 -6.88 0.90 -4.38
N VAL A 24 -6.06 0.22 -5.17
CA VAL A 24 -6.19 -1.22 -5.40
C VAL A 24 -4.91 -1.89 -4.94
N TYR A 25 -4.99 -2.63 -3.85
CA TYR A 25 -3.90 -3.42 -3.30
C TYR A 25 -4.06 -4.88 -3.69
N VAL A 26 -2.99 -5.49 -4.20
CA VAL A 26 -2.95 -6.90 -4.58
C VAL A 26 -1.80 -7.57 -3.83
N LEU A 27 -2.10 -8.64 -3.12
CA LEU A 27 -1.13 -9.52 -2.50
C LEU A 27 -1.23 -10.90 -3.15
N ARG A 28 -0.14 -11.40 -3.71
CA ARG A 28 -0.02 -12.79 -4.15
C ARG A 28 0.77 -13.55 -3.12
N ASP A 29 0.13 -14.58 -2.56
CA ASP A 29 0.77 -15.51 -1.65
C ASP A 29 1.78 -16.42 -2.38
N THR A 30 2.47 -17.28 -1.61
CA THR A 30 3.47 -18.23 -2.14
C THR A 30 2.88 -19.28 -3.08
N ALA A 31 1.56 -19.52 -3.00
CA ALA A 31 0.82 -20.37 -3.93
C ALA A 31 0.35 -19.62 -5.19
N GLY A 32 0.70 -18.34 -5.32
CA GLY A 32 0.36 -17.47 -6.45
C GLY A 32 -1.08 -16.96 -6.45
N ARG A 33 -1.85 -17.21 -5.37
CA ARG A 33 -3.26 -16.80 -5.29
C ARG A 33 -3.33 -15.30 -4.98
N PRO A 34 -3.99 -14.50 -5.85
CA PRO A 34 -4.13 -13.08 -5.60
C PRO A 34 -5.27 -12.82 -4.61
N THR A 35 -4.97 -12.09 -3.56
CA THR A 35 -5.95 -11.38 -2.73
C THR A 35 -5.94 -9.92 -3.17
N THR A 36 -7.07 -9.45 -3.68
CA THR A 36 -7.26 -8.04 -4.08
C THR A 36 -8.11 -7.33 -3.04
N ARG A 37 -7.71 -6.12 -2.69
CA ARG A 37 -8.45 -5.21 -1.82
C ARG A 37 -8.56 -3.85 -2.49
N GLU A 38 -9.79 -3.39 -2.65
CA GLU A 38 -10.07 -2.02 -3.09
C GLU A 38 -10.40 -1.17 -1.87
N ILE A 39 -9.76 -0.01 -1.77
CA ILE A 39 -9.89 0.93 -0.65
C ILE A 39 -10.33 2.27 -1.25
N PRO A 40 -11.57 2.72 -1.03
CA PRO A 40 -12.01 4.05 -1.42
C PRO A 40 -11.11 5.13 -0.81
N ALA A 41 -10.82 6.22 -1.54
CA ALA A 41 -9.96 7.28 -1.01
C ALA A 41 -10.58 7.97 0.21
N ASP A 42 -11.90 8.11 0.23
CA ASP A 42 -12.68 8.66 1.34
C ASP A 42 -12.75 7.74 2.57
N SER A 43 -12.36 6.46 2.45
CA SER A 43 -12.24 5.57 3.60
C SER A 43 -10.90 5.71 4.31
N LEU A 44 -9.85 6.23 3.64
CA LEU A 44 -8.53 6.42 4.24
C LEU A 44 -8.52 7.61 5.20
N SER A 45 -8.18 7.34 6.47
CA SER A 45 -8.04 8.37 7.49
C SER A 45 -6.61 8.90 7.55
N THR A 46 -5.62 8.02 7.59
CA THR A 46 -4.21 8.38 7.58
C THR A 46 -3.37 7.34 6.85
N VAL A 47 -2.18 7.77 6.42
CA VAL A 47 -1.12 6.87 5.99
C VAL A 47 0.13 7.18 6.79
N ASP A 48 0.72 6.13 7.36
CA ASP A 48 1.92 6.19 8.16
C ASP A 48 3.09 5.52 7.44
N TYR A 49 4.29 6.01 7.75
CA TYR A 49 5.55 5.46 7.27
C TYR A 49 6.43 5.14 8.46
N SER A 50 6.86 3.89 8.56
CA SER A 50 7.80 3.43 9.58
C SER A 50 8.91 2.59 8.96
N THR A 51 9.93 2.29 9.75
CA THR A 51 11.02 1.38 9.35
C THR A 51 11.14 0.29 10.41
N VAL A 52 10.99 -0.97 10.00
CA VAL A 52 11.22 -2.14 10.86
C VAL A 52 12.55 -2.76 10.44
N GLY A 53 13.60 -2.47 11.22
CA GLY A 53 14.99 -2.67 10.78
C GLY A 53 15.28 -1.82 9.54
N ASP A 54 15.88 -2.41 8.51
CA ASP A 54 16.20 -1.72 7.25
C ASP A 54 15.04 -1.70 6.23
N ARG A 55 13.87 -2.22 6.59
CA ARG A 55 12.73 -2.36 5.68
C ARG A 55 11.65 -1.32 5.99
N PRO A 56 11.35 -0.40 5.04
CA PRO A 56 10.20 0.47 5.13
C PRO A 56 8.90 -0.31 5.18
N VAL A 57 7.98 0.17 6.02
CA VAL A 57 6.61 -0.33 6.13
C VAL A 57 5.68 0.86 5.98
N ILE A 58 4.74 0.75 5.03
CA ILE A 58 3.65 1.70 4.88
C ILE A 58 2.42 1.07 5.52
N THR A 59 1.71 1.87 6.32
CA THR A 59 0.48 1.47 6.99
C THR A 59 -0.65 2.39 6.53
N LEU A 60 -1.67 1.78 5.94
CA LEU A 60 -2.92 2.45 5.59
C LEU A 60 -3.87 2.31 6.77
N ASN A 61 -4.38 3.42 7.27
CA ASN A 61 -5.42 3.42 8.29
C ASN A 61 -6.71 3.97 7.70
N GLU A 62 -7.81 3.29 7.98
CA GLU A 62 -9.13 3.66 7.50
C GLU A 62 -9.99 4.21 8.64
N HIS A 63 -11.04 4.95 8.29
CA HIS A 63 -11.95 5.55 9.25
C HIS A 63 -12.73 4.53 10.09
N ASP A 64 -12.91 3.32 9.58
CA ASP A 64 -13.58 2.21 10.28
C ASP A 64 -12.67 1.51 11.32
N GLY A 65 -11.41 1.94 11.43
CA GLY A 65 -10.40 1.35 12.30
C GLY A 65 -9.62 0.20 11.66
N THR A 66 -9.91 -0.18 10.41
CA THR A 66 -9.11 -1.14 9.66
C THR A 66 -7.72 -0.58 9.38
N SER A 67 -6.69 -1.40 9.61
CA SER A 67 -5.30 -1.03 9.32
C SER A 67 -4.65 -2.10 8.46
N THR A 68 -4.00 -1.67 7.37
CA THR A 68 -3.27 -2.55 6.44
C THR A 68 -1.83 -2.10 6.33
N SER A 69 -0.92 -2.93 6.84
CA SER A 69 0.52 -2.70 6.75
C SER A 69 1.14 -3.57 5.68
N PHE A 70 2.05 -2.99 4.88
CA PHE A 70 2.85 -3.76 3.94
C PHE A 70 4.31 -3.29 3.92
N PRO A 71 5.27 -4.23 4.02
CA PRO A 71 6.68 -3.91 3.81
C PRO A 71 6.92 -3.65 2.33
N CYS A 72 7.74 -2.66 2.01
CA CYS A 72 8.13 -2.40 0.62
C CYS A 72 9.60 -1.93 0.52
N PRO A 73 10.28 -2.18 -0.60
CA PRO A 73 11.62 -1.66 -0.83
C PRO A 73 11.65 -0.14 -0.75
N ARG A 74 12.76 0.44 -0.26
CA ARG A 74 12.89 1.90 -0.09
C ARG A 74 12.63 2.71 -1.35
N LYS A 75 12.97 2.17 -2.53
CA LYS A 75 12.68 2.81 -3.82
C LYS A 75 11.17 2.89 -4.08
N ILE A 76 10.42 1.85 -3.72
CA ILE A 76 8.96 1.80 -3.85
C ILE A 76 8.31 2.72 -2.81
N ALA A 77 8.77 2.67 -1.56
CA ALA A 77 8.22 3.51 -0.51
C ALA A 77 8.33 5.02 -0.83
N ARG A 78 9.45 5.43 -1.45
CA ARG A 78 9.69 6.83 -1.88
C ARG A 78 8.69 7.36 -2.91
N VAL A 79 8.13 6.50 -3.74
CA VAL A 79 7.12 6.91 -4.75
C VAL A 79 5.70 6.67 -4.24
N LEU A 80 5.50 5.58 -3.50
CA LEU A 80 4.18 5.15 -3.08
C LEU A 80 3.64 5.97 -1.92
N TYR A 81 4.44 6.21 -0.88
CA TYR A 81 3.96 6.94 0.30
C TYR A 81 3.46 8.35 -0.04
N PRO A 82 4.19 9.20 -0.79
CA PRO A 82 3.68 10.51 -1.17
C PRO A 82 2.40 10.41 -2.02
N ALA A 83 2.34 9.47 -2.98
CA ALA A 83 1.17 9.31 -3.84
C ALA A 83 -0.10 8.99 -3.05
N ILE A 84 -0.01 8.13 -2.03
CA ILE A 84 -1.12 7.81 -1.13
C ILE A 84 -1.39 8.96 -0.17
N LYS A 85 -0.34 9.61 0.36
CA LYS A 85 -0.50 10.72 1.31
C LYS A 85 -1.33 11.85 0.73
N TRP A 86 -1.22 12.13 -0.56
CA TRP A 86 -2.06 13.11 -1.26
C TRP A 86 -3.57 12.80 -1.24
N LEU A 87 -3.96 11.54 -1.00
CA LEU A 87 -5.37 11.14 -0.89
C LEU A 87 -5.95 11.36 0.51
N THR A 88 -5.09 11.55 1.52
CA THR A 88 -5.50 11.75 2.92
C THR A 88 -5.38 13.22 3.35
N VAL A 89 -5.38 14.17 2.41
CA VAL A 89 -5.25 15.62 2.66
C VAL A 89 -6.59 16.32 2.47
#